data_AF-A0A9P9TN19-F1
#
_entry.id   AF-A0A9P9TN19-F1
#
_cell.length_a   1.000
_cell.length_b   1.000
_cell.length_c   1.000
_cell.angle_alpha   90.00
_cell.angle_beta   90.00
_cell.angle_gamma   90.00
#
_symmetry.space_group_name_H-M   'P 1'
#
loop_
_entity.id
_entity.type
_entity.pdbx_description
1 polymer ?
#
loop_
_entity_poly.entity_id
_entity_poly.type
_entity_poly.pdbx_seq_one_letter_code
_entity_poly.pdbx_strand_id
1 'polypeptide(L)'
;MGNKYIEQARTKKWECGIPMIGNSGGHFGSNTPENDSGFASGWCGVHVIQYQKPDPSKGSYSLEAPAVKDANEHEIGNFAKGGPTASVTSKLPWCLEIKTGGVDADPVSFAYGDQSWDSNDKGRCSVGKYDSGKRHMDCGFTC
;
A
#
# COMPACT_ATOMS: atom_id res chain seq x y z
N MET A 1 -5.70 -47.38 13.44
CA MET A 1 -5.72 -46.32 14.47
C MET A 1 -5.08 -45.06 13.89
N GLY A 2 -5.72 -43.90 14.06
CA GLY A 2 -5.45 -42.67 13.31
C GLY A 2 -4.14 -41.96 13.60
N ASN A 3 -3.64 -41.28 12.56
CA ASN A 3 -2.43 -40.48 12.47
C ASN A 3 -2.48 -39.24 13.40
N LYS A 4 -1.37 -38.98 14.11
CA LYS A 4 -1.17 -37.76 14.90
C LYS A 4 0.10 -37.04 14.45
N TYR A 5 -0.04 -36.13 13.49
CA TYR A 5 0.87 -35.02 13.30
C TYR A 5 0.03 -33.78 12.96
N ILE A 6 -0.24 -33.00 13.99
CA ILE A 6 -0.41 -31.54 14.01
C ILE A 6 -1.35 -30.99 12.93
N GLU A 7 -2.58 -30.76 13.36
CA GLU A 7 -3.66 -30.10 12.61
C GLU A 7 -3.26 -28.70 12.16
N GLN A 8 -3.16 -28.55 10.84
CA GLN A 8 -3.71 -27.45 10.05
C GLN A 8 -3.87 -26.07 10.74
N ALA A 9 -2.83 -25.25 10.61
CA ALA A 9 -3.00 -23.83 10.31
C ALA A 9 -2.28 -23.49 9.00
N ARG A 10 -2.81 -24.05 7.90
CA ARG A 10 -2.53 -23.62 6.52
C ARG A 10 -3.27 -22.30 6.28
N THR A 11 -2.61 -21.17 6.47
CA THR A 11 -2.91 -19.92 5.76
C THR A 11 -1.62 -19.21 5.34
N LYS A 12 -0.71 -19.92 4.65
CA LYS A 12 0.11 -19.27 3.63
C LYS A 12 -0.81 -19.01 2.43
N LYS A 13 -1.20 -17.76 2.22
CA LYS A 13 -1.67 -17.27 0.91
C LYS A 13 -0.86 -16.01 0.59
N TRP A 14 0.29 -16.25 -0.02
CA TRP A 14 1.08 -15.24 -0.72
C TRP A 14 1.01 -15.62 -2.19
N GLU A 15 0.29 -14.85 -2.99
CA GLU A 15 0.38 -14.92 -4.45
C GLU A 15 0.45 -13.48 -4.98
N CYS A 16 1.61 -12.85 -4.80
CA CYS A 16 2.09 -11.74 -5.62
C CYS A 16 3.18 -12.34 -6.55
N GLY A 17 3.25 -11.90 -7.82
CA GLY A 17 3.91 -12.58 -8.95
C GLY A 17 5.46 -12.63 -8.94
N ILE A 18 6.00 -13.48 -9.82
CA ILE A 18 7.44 -13.85 -9.92
C ILE A 18 8.30 -12.66 -10.44
N PRO A 19 9.48 -12.36 -9.83
CA PRO A 19 10.27 -11.14 -10.07
C PRO A 19 11.19 -11.20 -11.30
N MET A 20 11.50 -10.04 -11.90
CA MET A 20 12.72 -9.84 -12.70
C MET A 20 13.40 -8.48 -12.46
N ILE A 21 14.72 -8.51 -12.53
CA ILE A 21 15.71 -7.48 -12.18
C ILE A 21 15.88 -6.48 -13.34
N GLY A 22 15.92 -5.16 -13.05
CA GLY A 22 16.28 -4.11 -14.01
C GLY A 22 16.73 -2.82 -13.34
N ASN A 23 17.80 -2.22 -13.86
CA ASN A 23 18.70 -1.26 -13.21
C ASN A 23 18.55 0.19 -13.75
N SER A 24 18.72 1.17 -12.84
CA SER A 24 19.22 2.56 -13.03
C SER A 24 18.42 3.64 -13.80
N GLY A 25 18.15 4.76 -13.09
CA GLY A 25 18.52 6.11 -13.57
C GLY A 25 17.43 7.19 -13.74
N GLY A 26 17.41 8.18 -12.82
CA GLY A 26 17.38 9.62 -13.12
C GLY A 26 16.15 10.33 -13.74
N HIS A 27 15.49 11.15 -12.91
CA HIS A 27 14.98 12.53 -13.16
C HIS A 27 13.92 12.82 -14.27
N PHE A 28 12.73 13.25 -13.79
CA PHE A 28 11.68 14.10 -14.41
C PHE A 28 11.46 14.03 -15.94
N GLY A 29 10.63 13.08 -16.35
CA GLY A 29 9.99 13.02 -17.67
C GLY A 29 9.33 11.66 -17.88
N SER A 30 8.01 11.56 -17.68
CA SER A 30 7.21 10.34 -17.76
C SER A 30 7.30 9.65 -19.13
N ASN A 31 8.30 8.78 -19.32
CA ASN A 31 8.49 7.88 -20.46
C ASN A 31 9.31 6.65 -20.05
N THR A 32 9.24 6.24 -18.78
CA THR A 32 10.00 5.06 -18.34
C THR A 32 9.42 3.83 -19.05
N PRO A 33 10.25 2.97 -19.67
CA PRO A 33 9.76 1.76 -20.31
C PRO A 33 9.01 0.89 -19.30
N GLU A 34 7.79 0.50 -19.64
CA GLU A 34 7.04 -0.48 -18.87
C GLU A 34 7.74 -1.85 -18.95
N ASN A 35 7.79 -2.57 -17.85
CA ASN A 35 8.29 -3.95 -17.83
C ASN A 35 7.23 -4.94 -18.34
N ASP A 36 7.58 -6.23 -18.39
CA ASP A 36 6.68 -7.30 -18.83
C ASP A 36 5.38 -7.42 -18.01
N SER A 37 5.33 -6.82 -16.81
CA SER A 37 4.13 -6.75 -15.96
C SER A 37 3.24 -5.54 -16.26
N GLY A 38 3.64 -4.67 -17.18
CA GLY A 38 2.89 -3.49 -17.61
C GLY A 38 2.86 -2.39 -16.55
N PHE A 39 3.98 -2.19 -15.84
CA PHE A 39 4.23 -1.02 -14.99
C PHE A 39 5.62 -0.42 -15.25
N ALA A 40 5.74 0.89 -15.07
CA ALA A 40 7.00 1.60 -15.10
C ALA A 40 7.66 1.67 -13.72
N SER A 41 8.89 1.14 -13.61
CA SER A 41 9.69 1.27 -12.39
C SER A 41 10.16 2.71 -12.18
N GLY A 42 10.47 3.07 -10.94
CA GLY A 42 10.90 4.39 -10.50
C GLY A 42 10.20 4.81 -9.21
N TRP A 43 9.53 5.96 -9.25
CA TRP A 43 8.81 6.48 -8.10
C TRP A 43 7.31 6.25 -8.27
N CYS A 44 6.78 5.23 -7.61
CA CYS A 44 5.35 4.97 -7.54
C CYS A 44 4.67 5.92 -6.55
N GLY A 45 3.41 6.24 -6.80
CA GLY A 45 2.54 6.99 -5.89
C GLY A 45 1.36 6.15 -5.43
N VAL A 46 0.91 6.35 -4.20
CA VAL A 46 -0.34 5.79 -3.67
C VAL A 46 -1.16 6.89 -3.03
N HIS A 47 -2.43 6.99 -3.45
CA HIS A 47 -3.42 7.78 -2.75
C HIS A 47 -4.10 6.91 -1.72
N VAL A 48 -4.10 7.32 -0.45
CA VAL A 48 -4.76 6.64 0.66
C VAL A 48 -5.75 7.56 1.33
N ILE A 49 -6.96 7.06 1.54
CA ILE A 49 -8.01 7.70 2.30
C ILE A 49 -8.17 6.93 3.60
N GLN A 50 -7.93 7.60 4.72
CA GLN A 50 -8.22 7.05 6.04
C GLN A 50 -9.51 7.68 6.56
N TYR A 51 -10.48 6.84 6.86
CA TYR A 51 -11.75 7.22 7.48
C TYR A 51 -11.62 7.13 9.00
N GLN A 52 -12.11 8.15 9.71
CA GLN A 52 -12.28 8.10 11.16
C GLN A 52 -13.30 7.03 11.54
N LYS A 53 -13.24 6.60 12.80
CA LYS A 53 -14.20 5.66 13.37
C LYS A 53 -15.61 6.27 13.27
N PRO A 54 -16.61 5.56 12.73
CA PRO A 54 -17.99 6.03 12.73
C PRO A 54 -18.57 6.15 14.16
N ASP A 55 -18.03 5.36 15.11
CA ASP A 55 -18.28 5.49 16.55
C ASP A 55 -16.93 5.40 17.29
N PRO A 56 -16.50 6.44 18.03
CA PRO A 56 -15.22 6.45 18.72
C PRO A 56 -15.08 5.37 19.80
N SER A 57 -16.19 4.80 20.28
CA SER A 57 -16.22 3.79 21.34
C SER A 57 -16.23 2.34 20.83
N LYS A 58 -16.55 2.11 19.55
CA LYS A 58 -16.79 0.75 19.01
C LYS A 58 -16.31 0.52 17.57
N GLY A 59 -15.92 1.56 16.84
CA GLY A 59 -15.48 1.46 15.45
C GLY A 59 -13.97 1.18 15.31
N SER A 60 -13.61 0.49 14.24
CA SER A 60 -12.22 0.45 13.74
C SER A 60 -12.03 1.51 12.66
N TYR A 61 -10.79 1.96 12.46
CA TYR A 61 -10.46 2.78 11.29
C TYR A 61 -10.68 1.98 10.01
N SER A 62 -11.04 2.69 8.95
CA SER A 62 -11.11 2.13 7.61
C SER A 62 -10.10 2.81 6.71
N LEU A 63 -9.42 2.00 5.91
CA LEU A 63 -8.53 2.44 4.86
C LEU A 63 -9.14 2.17 3.50
N GLU A 64 -8.84 3.05 2.55
CA GLU A 64 -9.10 2.89 1.13
C GLU A 64 -7.87 3.40 0.38
N ALA A 65 -7.45 2.71 -0.68
CA ALA A 65 -6.39 3.19 -1.55
C ALA A 65 -6.91 3.18 -2.98
N PRO A 66 -7.63 4.23 -3.42
CA PRO A 66 -8.36 4.18 -4.68
C PRO A 66 -7.44 4.09 -5.90
N ALA A 67 -6.19 4.54 -5.78
CA ALA A 67 -5.22 4.46 -6.87
C ALA A 67 -3.79 4.25 -6.34
N VAL A 68 -3.13 3.22 -6.86
CA VAL A 68 -1.68 3.07 -6.89
C VAL A 68 -1.23 3.36 -8.31
N LYS A 69 -0.30 4.30 -8.44
CA LYS A 69 0.25 4.75 -9.72
C LYS A 69 1.71 4.39 -9.84
N ASP A 70 2.12 4.04 -11.06
CA ASP A 70 3.52 3.82 -11.39
C ASP A 70 4.28 5.13 -11.64
N ALA A 71 5.55 5.00 -12.04
CA ALA A 71 6.41 6.16 -12.34
C ALA A 71 5.94 7.01 -13.53
N ASN A 72 5.07 6.47 -14.39
CA ASN A 72 4.45 7.19 -15.51
C ASN A 72 3.06 7.76 -15.15
N GLU A 73 2.68 7.71 -13.87
CA GLU A 73 1.36 8.11 -13.35
C GLU A 73 0.20 7.22 -13.84
N HIS A 74 0.48 6.05 -14.39
CA HIS A 74 -0.54 5.08 -14.80
C HIS A 74 -1.05 4.31 -13.58
N GLU A 75 -2.37 4.11 -13.49
CA GLU A 75 -2.97 3.31 -12.42
C GLU A 75 -2.62 1.82 -12.63
N ILE A 76 -1.96 1.25 -11.63
CA ILE A 76 -1.48 -0.14 -11.63
C ILE A 76 -2.16 -1.00 -10.56
N GLY A 77 -2.99 -0.41 -9.70
CA GLY A 77 -3.74 -1.14 -8.70
C GLY A 77 -4.62 -0.25 -7.84
N ASN A 78 -5.50 -0.89 -7.07
CA ASN A 78 -6.41 -0.22 -6.17
C ASN A 78 -6.79 -1.14 -4.99
N PHE A 79 -7.33 -0.54 -3.94
CA PHE A 79 -7.90 -1.23 -2.80
C PHE A 79 -9.18 -0.53 -2.37
N ALA A 80 -10.28 -1.28 -2.45
CA ALA A 80 -11.58 -0.82 -1.98
C ALA A 80 -11.59 -0.69 -0.45
N LYS A 81 -12.44 0.20 0.07
CA LYS A 81 -12.55 0.49 1.50
C LYS A 81 -12.66 -0.78 2.35
N GLY A 82 -11.75 -0.91 3.32
CA GLY A 82 -11.62 -2.08 4.18
C GLY A 82 -11.40 -1.73 5.65
N GLY A 83 -10.81 -2.67 6.38
CA GLY A 83 -10.49 -2.54 7.80
C GLY A 83 -9.27 -1.63 8.07
N PRO A 84 -8.68 -1.72 9.28
CA PRO A 84 -7.54 -0.88 9.68
C PRO A 84 -6.21 -1.28 9.01
N THR A 85 -6.19 -2.43 8.34
CA THR A 85 -5.08 -2.92 7.51
C THR A 85 -5.60 -3.16 6.10
N ALA A 86 -4.82 -2.76 5.11
CA ALA A 86 -5.08 -2.97 3.69
C ALA A 86 -3.85 -3.62 3.04
N SER A 87 -4.08 -4.61 2.18
CA SER A 87 -3.07 -5.15 1.28
C SER A 87 -3.52 -4.82 -0.13
N VAL A 88 -2.80 -3.94 -0.80
CA VAL A 88 -3.18 -3.40 -2.11
C VAL A 88 -2.64 -4.31 -3.20
N THR A 89 -3.55 -4.93 -3.95
CA THR A 89 -3.20 -5.72 -5.13
C THR A 89 -2.93 -4.77 -6.30
N SER A 90 -1.81 -4.97 -6.99
CA SER A 90 -1.41 -4.16 -8.14
C SER A 90 -0.59 -5.01 -9.11
N LYS A 91 -0.19 -4.42 -10.24
CA LYS A 91 0.77 -5.01 -11.19
C LYS A 91 2.20 -5.11 -10.64
N LEU A 92 2.44 -4.63 -9.42
CA LEU A 92 3.74 -4.69 -8.78
C LEU A 92 4.09 -6.12 -8.31
N PRO A 93 5.39 -6.46 -8.22
CA PRO A 93 5.84 -7.77 -7.76
C PRO A 93 5.49 -8.06 -6.29
N TRP A 94 5.47 -7.02 -5.46
CA TRP A 94 5.11 -7.10 -4.05
C TRP A 94 3.78 -6.41 -3.80
N CYS A 95 3.07 -6.86 -2.79
CA CYS A 95 1.83 -6.23 -2.36
C CYS A 95 2.16 -5.05 -1.43
N LEU A 96 1.54 -3.88 -1.66
CA LEU A 96 1.71 -2.71 -0.79
C LEU A 96 0.80 -2.87 0.42
N GLU A 97 1.41 -2.96 1.61
CA GLU A 97 0.69 -3.07 2.87
C GLU A 97 0.55 -1.70 3.53
N ILE A 98 -0.65 -1.39 3.99
CA ILE A 98 -0.99 -0.13 4.64
C ILE A 98 -1.68 -0.47 5.95
N LYS A 99 -1.24 0.13 7.05
CA LYS A 99 -1.79 -0.12 8.38
C LYS A 99 -1.98 1.17 9.15
N THR A 100 -3.19 1.37 9.66
CA THR A 100 -3.49 2.44 10.62
C THR A 100 -3.02 2.07 12.03
N GLY A 101 -2.65 3.07 12.81
CA GLY A 101 -2.47 2.92 14.25
C GLY A 101 -3.78 2.79 15.02
N GLY A 102 -3.69 2.83 16.35
CA GLY A 102 -4.82 2.65 17.27
C GLY A 102 -5.61 3.93 17.55
N VAL A 103 -5.02 5.10 17.28
CA VAL A 103 -5.65 6.43 17.46
C VAL A 103 -5.44 7.36 16.25
N ASP A 104 -6.23 8.44 16.15
CA ASP A 104 -6.21 9.40 15.04
C ASP A 104 -4.83 10.07 14.83
N ALA A 105 -4.10 10.26 15.93
CA ALA A 105 -2.76 10.85 15.93
C ALA A 105 -1.68 9.89 15.45
N ASP A 106 -1.96 8.58 15.40
CA ASP A 106 -0.96 7.62 14.99
C ASP A 106 -0.68 7.75 13.49
N PRO A 107 0.59 7.62 13.09
CA PRO A 107 0.94 7.59 11.69
C PRO A 107 0.40 6.31 11.04
N VAL A 108 0.12 6.39 9.75
CA VAL A 108 -0.18 5.21 8.93
C VAL A 108 1.14 4.61 8.49
N SER A 109 1.34 3.33 8.78
CA SER A 109 2.52 2.58 8.37
C SER A 109 2.31 1.97 7.00
N PHE A 110 3.39 1.94 6.22
CA PHE A 110 3.44 1.40 4.87
C PHE A 110 4.59 0.42 4.77
N ALA A 111 4.38 -0.67 4.03
CA ALA A 111 5.43 -1.63 3.70
C ALA A 111 5.28 -2.10 2.25
N TYR A 112 6.41 -2.18 1.54
CA TYR A 112 6.49 -2.68 0.18
C TYR A 112 7.85 -3.34 -0.05
N GLY A 113 7.85 -4.67 -0.22
CA GLY A 113 9.09 -5.44 -0.32
C GLY A 113 9.96 -5.29 0.93
N ASP A 114 11.16 -4.73 0.78
CA ASP A 114 12.12 -4.41 1.85
C ASP A 114 11.97 -2.98 2.40
N GLN A 115 11.13 -2.15 1.79
CA GLN A 115 10.86 -0.80 2.23
C GLN A 115 9.77 -0.77 3.29
N SER A 116 10.00 0.00 4.35
CA SER A 116 8.97 0.35 5.33
C SER A 116 9.12 1.83 5.69
N TRP A 117 7.99 2.51 5.79
CA TRP A 117 7.93 3.93 6.16
C TRP A 117 6.57 4.22 6.80
N ASP A 118 6.38 5.46 7.25
CA ASP A 118 5.13 5.90 7.82
C ASP A 118 4.73 7.29 7.31
N SER A 119 3.49 7.68 7.58
CA SER A 119 2.91 8.93 7.08
C SER A 119 3.59 10.20 7.61
N ASN A 120 4.47 10.12 8.62
CA ASN A 120 5.27 11.25 9.09
C ASN A 120 6.52 11.49 8.23
N ASP A 121 6.94 10.52 7.40
CA ASP A 121 8.05 10.71 6.46
C ASP A 121 7.66 11.74 5.39
N LYS A 122 8.10 13.00 5.59
CA LYS A 122 7.80 14.11 4.67
C LYS A 122 8.51 13.99 3.32
N GLY A 123 9.53 13.14 3.20
CA GLY A 123 10.18 12.86 1.93
C GLY A 123 9.38 11.89 1.06
N ARG A 124 8.49 11.10 1.68
CA ARG A 124 7.65 10.11 1.00
C ARG A 124 6.18 10.47 1.00
N CYS A 125 5.68 11.11 2.05
CA CYS A 125 4.26 11.27 2.30
C CYS A 125 3.84 12.73 2.52
N SER A 126 2.80 13.12 1.81
CA SER A 126 2.00 14.32 2.06
C SER A 126 0.70 13.91 2.76
N VAL A 127 0.50 14.37 3.99
CA VAL A 127 -0.67 14.02 4.81
C VAL A 127 -1.57 15.23 4.95
N GLY A 128 -2.80 15.12 4.45
CA GLY A 128 -3.86 16.09 4.66
C GLY A 128 -4.42 16.04 6.08
N LYS A 129 -5.11 17.11 6.46
CA LYS A 129 -5.88 17.14 7.71
C LYS A 129 -7.13 16.28 7.58
N TYR A 130 -7.72 15.91 8.72
CA TYR A 130 -9.07 15.36 8.71
C TYR A 130 -10.06 16.44 8.28
N ASP A 131 -10.82 16.14 7.24
CA ASP A 131 -11.96 16.90 6.76
C ASP A 131 -13.17 15.97 6.68
N SER A 132 -14.28 16.37 7.32
CA SER A 132 -15.53 15.62 7.28
C SER A 132 -15.42 14.12 7.63
N GLY A 133 -14.56 13.77 8.60
CA GLY A 133 -14.41 12.37 9.05
C GLY A 133 -13.43 11.53 8.25
N LYS A 134 -12.65 12.11 7.32
CA LYS A 134 -11.63 11.41 6.54
C LYS A 134 -10.38 12.27 6.36
N ARG A 135 -9.21 11.66 6.21
CA ARG A 135 -7.99 12.35 5.78
C ARG A 135 -7.44 11.69 4.53
N HIS A 136 -6.90 12.51 3.65
CA HIS A 136 -6.24 12.08 2.42
C HIS A 136 -4.73 12.10 2.63
N MET A 137 -4.05 11.10 2.08
CA MET A 137 -2.61 10.94 2.16
C MET A 137 -2.10 10.52 0.79
N ASP A 138 -1.10 11.23 0.30
CA ASP A 138 -0.40 10.91 -0.93
C ASP A 138 1.01 10.49 -0.55
N CYS A 139 1.32 9.21 -0.71
CA CYS A 139 2.64 8.66 -0.37
C CYS A 139 3.32 8.12 -1.62
N GLY A 140 4.65 8.23 -1.65
CA GLY A 140 5.49 7.71 -2.70
C GLY A 140 6.44 6.63 -2.18
N PHE A 141 6.79 5.71 -3.07
CA PHE A 141 7.71 4.62 -2.77
C PHE A 141 8.43 4.18 -4.04
N THR A 142 9.59 3.54 -3.87
CA THR A 142 10.31 3.01 -5.01
C THR A 142 9.66 1.69 -5.44
N CYS A 143 9.27 1.65 -6.70
CA CYS A 143 8.90 0.47 -7.46
C CYS A 143 9.78 0.46 -8.72
#